data_AF-A0A662R6V0-F1
#
_entry.id   AF-A0A662R6V0-F1
#
_cell.length_a   1.000
_cell.length_b   1.000
_cell.length_c   1.000
_cell.angle_alpha   90.00
_cell.angle_beta   90.00
_cell.angle_gamma   90.00
#
_symmetry.space_group_name_H-M   'P 1'
#
loop_
_entity.id
_entity.type
_entity.pdbx_description
1 polymer ?
#
loop_
_entity_poly.entity_id
_entity_poly.type
_entity_poly.pdbx_seq_one_letter_code
_entity_poly.pdbx_strand_id
1 'polypeptide(L)'
;MQFEEFLAAPECKIMIVTYPDIFQIEAKLKYGKFSREYQDLSAIIMLDSGDLKKIGIKDGDPVAIKSEGMNVVVTAKESEEEHPGIGYMPESVWSNILGVYPVSATVSRSQQEIPAIDELLSRSVS
;
A
#
# COMPACT_ATOMS: atom_id res chain seq x y z
N MET A 1 -25.88 17.79 10.44
CA MET A 1 -25.09 16.55 10.37
C MET A 1 -24.10 16.63 9.21
N GLN A 2 -23.25 17.67 9.18
CA GLN A 2 -22.42 18.00 7.99
C GLN A 2 -20.94 18.26 8.33
N PHE A 3 -20.58 18.16 9.62
CA PHE A 3 -19.21 18.37 10.12
C PHE A 3 -18.39 17.07 10.11
N GLU A 4 -19.03 15.92 10.33
CA GLU A 4 -18.37 14.61 10.35
C GLU A 4 -17.83 14.24 8.96
N GLU A 5 -18.55 14.61 7.90
CA GLU A 5 -18.15 14.41 6.49
C GLU A 5 -16.95 15.27 6.09
N PHE A 6 -16.71 16.38 6.81
CA PHE A 6 -15.56 17.26 6.61
C PHE A 6 -14.30 16.78 7.36
N LEU A 7 -14.47 15.88 8.34
CA LEU A 7 -13.38 15.23 9.08
C LEU A 7 -12.96 13.90 8.44
N ALA A 8 -13.74 13.37 7.50
CA ALA A 8 -13.38 12.17 6.77
C ALA A 8 -12.09 12.43 6.00
N ALA A 9 -11.06 11.61 6.26
CA ALA A 9 -9.82 11.68 5.50
C ALA A 9 -10.16 11.55 4.01
N PRO A 10 -9.60 12.38 3.12
CA PRO A 10 -9.86 12.24 1.70
C PRO A 10 -9.46 10.83 1.24
N GLU A 11 -10.43 10.10 0.70
CA GLU A 11 -10.26 8.72 0.24
C GLU A 11 -10.27 8.69 -1.29
N CYS A 12 -9.34 7.94 -1.89
CA CYS A 12 -9.28 7.75 -3.34
C CYS A 12 -9.53 6.29 -3.69
N LYS A 13 -10.44 6.05 -4.64
CA LYS A 13 -10.68 4.71 -5.21
C LYS A 13 -9.67 4.45 -6.33
N ILE A 14 -8.95 3.35 -6.21
CA ILE A 14 -7.96 2.92 -7.19
C ILE A 14 -8.09 1.43 -7.50
N MET A 15 -7.57 1.03 -8.67
CA MET A 15 -7.35 -0.36 -9.04
C MET A 15 -5.90 -0.74 -8.75
N ILE A 16 -5.70 -1.77 -7.93
CA ILE A 16 -4.37 -2.24 -7.57
C ILE A 16 -3.94 -3.36 -8.50
N VAL A 17 -2.75 -3.19 -9.07
CA VAL A 17 -2.07 -4.14 -9.94
C VAL A 17 -0.77 -4.56 -9.28
N THR A 18 -0.47 -5.85 -9.26
CA THR A 18 0.79 -6.37 -8.72
C THR A 18 1.81 -6.65 -9.81
N TYR A 19 3.08 -6.57 -9.46
CA TYR A 19 4.19 -6.92 -10.34
C TYR A 19 5.35 -7.59 -9.57
N PRO A 20 6.12 -8.46 -10.24
CA PRO A 20 7.38 -8.96 -9.68
C PRO A 20 8.47 -7.89 -9.76
N ASP A 21 9.20 -7.68 -8.67
CA ASP A 21 10.32 -6.73 -8.61
C ASP A 21 11.66 -7.45 -8.38
N ILE A 22 12.66 -7.11 -9.20
CA ILE A 22 13.99 -7.73 -9.14
C ILE A 22 14.75 -7.33 -7.86
N PHE A 23 14.60 -6.10 -7.40
CA PHE A 23 15.28 -5.62 -6.20
C PHE A 23 14.70 -6.28 -4.95
N GLN A 24 13.37 -6.39 -4.90
CA GLN A 24 12.67 -7.15 -3.88
C GLN A 24 13.09 -8.63 -3.83
N ILE A 25 13.23 -9.28 -4.99
CA ILE A 25 13.71 -10.66 -5.09
C ILE A 25 15.16 -10.78 -4.58
N GLU A 26 16.03 -9.85 -4.96
CA GLU A 26 17.42 -9.82 -4.50
C GLU A 26 17.51 -9.64 -2.98
N ALA A 27 16.75 -8.70 -2.41
CA ALA A 27 16.72 -8.45 -0.97
C ALA A 27 16.24 -9.68 -0.19
N LYS A 28 15.21 -10.35 -0.70
CA LYS A 28 14.73 -11.61 -0.14
C LYS A 28 15.80 -12.70 -0.12
N LEU A 29 16.61 -12.81 -1.17
CA LEU A 29 17.67 -13.83 -1.27
C LEU A 29 18.89 -13.50 -0.41
N LYS A 30 19.25 -12.22 -0.29
CA LYS A 30 20.45 -11.78 0.45
C LYS A 30 20.21 -11.60 1.95
N TYR A 31 19.08 -10.99 2.32
CA TYR A 31 18.81 -10.55 3.69
C TYR A 31 17.65 -11.31 4.34
N GLY A 32 16.83 -12.00 3.54
CA GLY A 32 15.69 -12.77 4.01
C GLY A 32 14.38 -11.97 4.03
N LYS A 33 13.25 -12.69 4.16
CA LYS A 33 11.91 -12.06 4.11
C LYS A 33 11.61 -11.15 5.30
N PHE A 34 12.18 -11.43 6.46
CA PHE A 34 11.95 -10.64 7.68
C PHE A 34 12.90 -9.45 7.82
N SER A 35 13.71 -9.18 6.79
CA SER A 35 14.65 -8.05 6.80
C SER A 35 13.93 -6.74 6.51
N ARG A 36 14.50 -5.64 7.01
CA ARG A 36 13.98 -4.30 6.74
C ARG A 36 14.11 -3.94 5.27
N GLU A 37 15.16 -4.37 4.60
CA GLU A 37 15.40 -4.16 3.18
C GLU A 37 14.28 -4.79 2.33
N TYR A 38 13.86 -6.01 2.67
CA TYR A 38 12.74 -6.65 1.98
C TYR A 38 11.42 -5.91 2.24
N GLN A 39 11.20 -5.47 3.48
CA GLN A 39 10.01 -4.70 3.84
C GLN A 39 9.95 -3.36 3.11
N ASP A 40 11.02 -2.58 3.11
CA ASP A 40 11.07 -1.25 2.47
C ASP A 40 10.84 -1.32 0.95
N LEU A 41 11.21 -2.44 0.31
CA LEU A 41 10.96 -2.70 -1.11
C LEU A 41 9.58 -3.33 -1.39
N SER A 42 8.97 -4.00 -0.41
CA SER A 42 7.72 -4.76 -0.61
C SER A 42 6.48 -4.01 -0.13
N ALA A 43 6.61 -3.25 0.95
CA ALA A 43 5.52 -2.56 1.62
C ALA A 43 5.33 -1.15 1.04
N ILE A 44 5.18 -1.08 -0.28
CA ILE A 44 5.01 0.17 -1.03
C ILE A 44 3.81 0.09 -1.97
N ILE A 45 3.25 1.26 -2.30
CA ILE A 45 2.31 1.43 -3.40
C ILE A 45 2.72 2.64 -4.24
N MET A 46 2.93 2.43 -5.54
CA MET A 46 3.17 3.52 -6.49
C MET A 46 1.83 4.08 -6.96
N LEU A 47 1.66 5.40 -6.83
CA LEU A 47 0.44 6.13 -7.16
C LEU A 47 0.73 7.30 -8.09
N ASP A 48 -0.27 7.66 -8.89
CA ASP A 48 -0.25 8.86 -9.72
C ASP A 48 -0.11 10.13 -8.87
N SER A 49 0.66 11.10 -9.36
CA SER A 49 0.89 12.37 -8.66
C SER A 49 -0.40 13.15 -8.39
N GLY A 50 -1.38 13.04 -9.29
CA GLY A 50 -2.71 13.64 -9.15
C GLY A 50 -3.53 12.96 -8.07
N ASP A 51 -3.44 11.63 -7.94
CA ASP A 51 -4.14 10.89 -6.89
C ASP A 51 -3.56 11.17 -5.50
N LEU A 52 -2.23 11.23 -5.37
CA LEU A 52 -1.55 11.66 -4.13
C LEU A 52 -1.99 13.06 -3.69
N LYS A 53 -2.10 14.01 -4.63
CA LYS A 53 -2.58 15.38 -4.35
C LYS A 53 -4.04 15.39 -3.88
N LYS A 54 -4.93 14.56 -4.45
CA LYS A 54 -6.34 14.46 -4.03
C LYS A 54 -6.47 14.03 -2.56
N ILE A 55 -5.61 13.13 -2.12
CA ILE A 55 -5.61 12.60 -0.74
C ILE A 55 -4.65 13.36 0.21
N GLY A 56 -3.91 14.35 -0.30
CA GLY A 56 -3.02 15.19 0.50
C GLY A 56 -1.82 14.43 1.09
N ILE A 57 -1.30 13.44 0.35
CA ILE A 57 -0.20 12.55 0.75
C ILE A 57 1.05 12.89 -0.06
N LYS A 58 2.23 12.79 0.55
CA LYS A 58 3.52 13.00 -0.11
C LYS A 58 4.24 11.68 -0.38
N ASP A 59 5.24 11.71 -1.26
CA ASP A 59 6.17 10.58 -1.40
C ASP A 59 6.79 10.20 -0.05
N GLY A 60 6.73 8.92 0.28
CA GLY A 60 7.25 8.37 1.53
C GLY A 60 6.28 8.39 2.71
N ASP A 61 5.09 8.99 2.57
CA ASP A 61 4.09 8.97 3.64
C ASP A 61 3.41 7.60 3.75
N PRO A 62 3.04 7.16 4.98
CA PRO A 62 2.27 5.94 5.17
C PRO A 62 0.81 6.10 4.76
N VAL A 63 0.28 5.09 4.06
CA VAL A 63 -1.09 5.05 3.55
C VAL A 63 -1.77 3.74 3.94
N ALA A 64 -3.07 3.83 4.26
CA ALA A 64 -3.91 2.69 4.53
C ALA A 64 -4.71 2.34 3.28
N ILE A 65 -4.60 1.08 2.86
CA ILE A 65 -5.30 0.51 1.72
C ILE A 65 -6.36 -0.44 2.23
N LYS A 66 -7.62 -0.21 1.85
CA LYS A 66 -8.76 -1.05 2.23
C LYS A 66 -9.39 -1.71 1.01
N SER A 67 -9.63 -3.01 1.08
CA SER A 67 -10.40 -3.77 0.07
C SER A 67 -11.23 -4.87 0.73
N GLU A 68 -12.53 -4.94 0.41
CA GLU A 68 -13.48 -5.99 0.85
C GLU A 68 -13.34 -6.45 2.32
N GLY A 69 -13.11 -5.51 3.25
CA GLY A 69 -12.97 -5.79 4.69
C GLY A 69 -11.54 -6.09 5.16
N MET A 70 -10.59 -6.17 4.23
CA MET A 70 -9.16 -6.29 4.50
C MET A 70 -8.50 -4.90 4.47
N ASN A 71 -7.46 -4.72 5.29
CA ASN A 71 -6.75 -3.46 5.43
C ASN A 71 -5.25 -3.70 5.63
N VAL A 72 -4.42 -2.92 4.94
CA VAL A 72 -2.97 -2.95 5.09
C VAL A 72 -2.40 -1.53 5.03
N VAL A 73 -1.34 -1.28 5.79
CA VAL A 73 -0.61 0.00 5.75
C VAL A 73 0.70 -0.21 5.00
N VAL A 74 1.00 0.68 4.05
CA VAL A 74 2.20 0.65 3.20
C VAL A 74 2.71 2.08 2.97
N THR A 75 3.90 2.24 2.42
CA THR A 75 4.45 3.54 2.01
C THR A 75 3.92 3.96 0.65
N ALA A 76 3.42 5.18 0.51
CA ALA A 76 3.14 5.75 -0.81
C ALA A 76 4.42 6.16 -1.53
N LYS A 77 4.47 5.83 -2.82
CA LYS A 77 5.50 6.29 -3.75
C LYS A 77 4.87 7.05 -4.91
N GLU A 78 5.42 8.20 -5.23
CA GLU A 78 5.02 8.98 -6.40
C GLU A 78 5.58 8.31 -7.66
N SER A 79 4.71 8.04 -8.62
CA SER A 79 5.12 7.54 -9.93
C SER A 79 5.69 8.64 -10.81
N GLU A 80 6.70 8.28 -11.61
CA GLU A 80 7.23 9.15 -12.67
C GLU A 80 6.27 9.29 -13.86
N GLU A 81 5.50 8.22 -14.14
CA GLU A 81 4.51 8.19 -15.22
C GLU A 81 3.09 8.43 -14.69
N GLU A 82 2.25 9.09 -15.50
CA GLU A 82 0.84 9.34 -15.17
C GLU A 82 -0.01 8.08 -15.38
N HIS A 83 -0.75 7.68 -14.36
CA HIS A 83 -1.65 6.52 -14.38
C HIS A 83 -2.82 6.68 -13.40
N PRO A 84 -3.67 7.71 -13.60
CA PRO A 84 -4.73 8.04 -12.65
C PRO A 84 -5.68 6.87 -12.41
N GLY A 85 -5.96 6.60 -11.13
CA GLY A 85 -6.84 5.54 -10.67
C GLY A 85 -6.19 4.15 -10.63
N ILE A 86 -4.89 4.02 -10.88
CA ILE A 86 -4.13 2.77 -10.81
C ILE A 86 -3.07 2.88 -9.72
N GLY A 87 -2.93 1.82 -8.91
CA GLY A 87 -1.85 1.68 -7.94
C GLY A 87 -1.03 0.43 -8.22
N TYR A 88 0.29 0.55 -8.23
CA TYR A 88 1.18 -0.59 -8.45
C TYR A 88 1.82 -1.04 -7.13
N MET A 89 1.74 -2.33 -6.85
CA MET A 89 2.36 -2.93 -5.66
C MET A 89 3.28 -4.09 -6.04
N PRO A 90 4.46 -4.23 -5.42
CA PRO A 90 5.25 -5.44 -5.55
C PRO A 90 4.51 -6.66 -4.98
N GLU A 91 4.61 -7.81 -5.66
CA GLU A 91 4.08 -9.08 -5.18
C GLU A 91 4.70 -9.45 -3.82
N SER A 92 3.91 -9.33 -2.74
CA SER A 92 4.41 -9.43 -1.38
C SER A 92 3.32 -9.83 -0.38
N VAL A 93 3.70 -9.99 0.90
CA VAL A 93 2.72 -10.26 1.97
C VAL A 93 1.73 -9.10 2.13
N TRP A 94 2.20 -7.86 2.03
CA TRP A 94 1.34 -6.67 2.14
C TRP A 94 0.34 -6.57 1.01
N SER A 95 0.78 -6.82 -0.23
CA SER A 95 -0.17 -6.87 -1.34
C SER A 95 -1.17 -7.99 -1.07
N ASN A 96 -0.71 -9.22 -0.75
CA ASN A 96 -1.55 -10.43 -0.76
C ASN A 96 -2.72 -10.37 0.23
N ILE A 97 -2.60 -9.56 1.29
CA ILE A 97 -3.69 -9.27 2.22
C ILE A 97 -4.89 -8.61 1.53
N LEU A 98 -4.70 -7.94 0.40
CA LEU A 98 -5.76 -7.25 -0.32
C LEU A 98 -6.60 -8.19 -1.21
N GLY A 99 -6.21 -9.46 -1.36
CA GLY A 99 -6.97 -10.47 -2.09
C GLY A 99 -6.47 -10.74 -3.51
N VAL A 100 -7.41 -11.04 -4.42
CA VAL A 100 -7.12 -11.46 -5.81
C VAL A 100 -7.00 -10.24 -6.71
N TYR A 101 -5.95 -10.20 -7.54
CA TYR A 101 -5.66 -9.07 -8.42
C TYR A 101 -6.23 -9.22 -9.83
N PRO A 102 -6.51 -8.09 -10.54
CA PRO A 102 -6.49 -6.73 -10.00
C PRO A 102 -7.63 -6.50 -8.99
N VAL A 103 -7.37 -5.73 -7.94
CA VAL A 103 -8.34 -5.50 -6.85
C VAL A 103 -8.75 -4.03 -6.78
N SER A 104 -10.05 -3.76 -6.61
CA SER A 104 -10.53 -2.41 -6.32
C SER A 104 -10.32 -2.10 -4.83
N ALA A 105 -9.62 -1.01 -4.55
CA ALA A 105 -9.28 -0.62 -3.19
C ALA A 105 -9.47 0.88 -2.98
N THR A 106 -9.55 1.26 -1.71
CA THR A 106 -9.61 2.66 -1.30
C THR A 106 -8.36 3.01 -0.51
N VAL A 107 -7.68 4.09 -0.91
CA VAL A 107 -6.46 4.58 -0.26
C VAL A 107 -6.77 5.84 0.52
N SER A 108 -6.22 5.89 1.72
CA SER A 108 -6.36 7.01 2.65
C SER A 108 -5.05 7.22 3.42
N ARG A 109 -4.85 8.42 3.95
CA ARG A 109 -3.69 8.72 4.79
C ARG A 109 -3.72 7.90 6.07
N SER A 110 -2.59 7.28 6.43
CA SER A 110 -2.41 6.60 7.70
C SER A 110 -1.48 7.38 8.62
N GLN A 111 -1.68 7.22 9.94
CA GLN A 111 -0.70 7.62 10.96
C GLN A 111 -0.02 6.40 11.61
N GLN A 112 -0.40 5.20 11.20
CA GLN A 112 0.15 3.96 11.72
C GLN A 112 1.48 3.65 11.02
N GLU A 113 2.38 2.98 11.74
CA GLU A 113 3.60 2.42 11.15
C GLU A 113 3.27 1.25 10.21
N ILE A 114 4.20 0.96 9.32
CA ILE A 114 4.10 -0.16 8.39
C ILE A 114 4.28 -1.44 9.20
N PRO A 115 3.27 -2.33 9.23
CA PRO A 115 3.35 -3.55 10.02
C PRO A 115 4.46 -4.46 9.49
N ALA A 116 5.21 -5.07 10.41
CA ALA A 116 6.20 -6.10 10.09
C ALA A 116 5.51 -7.40 9.64
N ILE A 117 6.25 -8.28 8.96
CA ILE A 117 5.68 -9.53 8.40
C ILE A 117 5.14 -10.45 9.48
N ASP A 118 5.83 -10.57 10.61
CA ASP A 118 5.42 -11.35 11.77
C ASP A 118 4.08 -10.87 12.34
N GLU A 119 3.85 -9.56 12.41
CA GLU A 119 2.55 -9.01 12.79
C GLU A 119 1.46 -9.35 11.77
N LEU A 120 1.76 -9.22 10.47
CA LEU A 120 0.80 -9.54 9.41
C LEU A 120 0.41 -11.02 9.41
N LEU A 121 1.38 -11.91 9.59
CA LEU A 121 1.13 -13.36 9.63
C LEU A 121 0.30 -13.76 10.86
N SER A 122 0.48 -13.07 12.00
CA SER A 122 -0.32 -13.36 13.20
C SER A 122 -1.81 -13.07 13.01
N ARG A 123 -2.15 -12.09 12.16
CA ARG A 123 -3.53 -11.67 11.89
C ARG A 123 -4.31 -12.65 11.01
N SER A 124 -3.62 -13.44 10.18
CA SER A 124 -4.25 -14.42 9.29
C SER A 124 -4.65 -15.74 9.95
N VAL A 125 -4.27 -15.95 11.23
CA VAL A 125 -4.51 -17.20 11.99
C VAL A 125 -5.64 -17.05 13.02
N SER A 126 -6.37 -15.93 12.99
CA SER A 126 -7.53 -15.66 13.87
C SER A 126 -8.85 -15.83 13.11
#